data_AF-A0A2I0VHT0-F1
#
_entry.id   AF-A0A2I0VHT0-F1
#
_cell.length_a   1.000
_cell.length_b   1.000
_cell.length_c   1.000
_cell.angle_alpha   90.00
_cell.angle_beta   90.00
_cell.angle_gamma   90.00
#
_symmetry.space_group_name_H-M   'P 1'
#
loop_
_entity.id
_entity.type
_entity.pdbx_description
1 polymer ?
#
loop_
_entity_poly.entity_id
_entity_poly.type
_entity_poly.pdbx_seq_one_letter_code
_entity_poly.pdbx_strand_id
1 'polypeptide(L)'
;MLTDFEVLDMLRARGAQRDPMACIGLVANSECKVYDYLLQRAACNQTREVIESFKRRYEEFKKGNEKRKLTKAELLNIINFRPSSHAELYAVSSRFFLLSIF
;
A
#
# COMPACT_ATOMS: atom_id res chain seq x y z
N MET A 1 11.27 -3.23 2.40
CA MET A 1 10.25 -2.24 2.80
C MET A 1 8.92 -2.94 2.74
N LEU A 2 8.08 -2.76 3.77
CA LEU A 2 6.75 -3.34 3.86
C LEU A 2 5.72 -2.32 3.37
N THR A 3 4.66 -2.82 2.74
CA THR A 3 3.47 -2.04 2.36
C THR A 3 2.60 -1.76 3.59
N ASP A 4 1.78 -0.71 3.52
CA ASP A 4 0.80 -0.36 4.56
C ASP A 4 -0.18 -1.53 4.81
N PHE A 5 -0.50 -2.30 3.75
CA PHE A 5 -1.29 -3.53 3.84
C PHE A 5 -0.58 -4.63 4.65
N GLU A 6 0.71 -4.92 4.36
CA GLU A 6 1.48 -5.94 5.10
C GLU A 6 1.66 -5.55 6.57
N VAL A 7 1.83 -4.26 6.87
CA VAL A 7 1.88 -3.77 8.25
C VAL A 7 0.52 -3.95 8.94
N LEU A 8 -0.58 -3.63 8.25
CA LEU A 8 -1.93 -3.83 8.78
C LEU A 8 -2.24 -5.31 9.04
N ASP A 9 -1.86 -6.20 8.13
CA ASP A 9 -2.02 -7.66 8.25
C ASP A 9 -1.24 -8.21 9.45
N MET A 10 0.02 -7.76 9.62
CA MET A 10 0.85 -8.12 10.77
C MET A 10 0.24 -7.63 12.09
N LEU A 11 -0.28 -6.40 12.14
CA LEU A 11 -0.93 -5.86 13.34
C LEU A 11 -2.19 -6.65 13.70
N ARG A 12 -3.01 -7.03 12.70
CA ARG A 12 -4.18 -7.91 12.91
C ARG A 12 -3.78 -9.27 13.46
N ALA A 13 -2.73 -9.88 12.92
CA ALA A 13 -2.21 -11.17 13.40
C ALA A 13 -1.72 -11.12 14.86
N ARG A 14 -1.32 -9.93 15.35
CA ARG A 14 -0.90 -9.69 16.74
C ARG A 14 -2.05 -9.31 17.67
N GLY A 15 -3.28 -9.25 17.17
CA GLY A 15 -4.46 -8.93 17.97
C GLY A 15 -4.86 -7.44 17.95
N ALA A 16 -4.29 -6.62 17.06
CA ALA A 16 -4.81 -5.27 16.84
C ALA A 16 -6.18 -5.32 16.17
N GLN A 17 -7.14 -4.62 16.76
CA GLN A 17 -8.54 -4.56 16.37
C GLN A 17 -9.05 -3.13 16.48
N ARG A 18 -10.21 -2.90 15.85
CA ARG A 18 -10.86 -1.58 15.82
C ARG A 18 -11.43 -1.17 17.18
N ASP A 19 -11.77 -2.14 18.03
CA ASP A 19 -12.20 -1.90 19.39
C ASP A 19 -10.95 -1.76 20.29
N PRO A 20 -10.66 -0.57 20.85
CA PRO A 20 -9.52 -0.37 21.71
C PRO A 20 -9.56 -1.26 22.95
N MET A 21 -10.75 -1.60 23.46
CA MET A 21 -10.93 -2.43 24.65
C MET A 21 -10.50 -3.88 24.39
N ALA A 22 -10.76 -4.37 23.18
CA ALA A 22 -10.37 -5.72 22.75
C ALA A 22 -8.85 -5.88 22.53
N CYS A 23 -8.10 -4.77 22.47
CA CYS A 23 -6.65 -4.75 22.22
C CYS A 23 -5.80 -4.56 23.49
N ILE A 24 -6.44 -4.31 24.64
CA ILE A 24 -5.74 -3.96 25.89
C ILE A 24 -4.79 -5.09 26.29
N GLY A 25 -3.50 -4.77 26.38
CA GLY A 25 -2.46 -5.71 26.79
C GLY A 25 -1.97 -6.66 25.69
N LEU A 26 -2.56 -6.65 24.49
CA LEU A 26 -2.13 -7.50 23.36
C LEU A 26 -1.12 -6.82 22.43
N VAL A 27 -1.29 -5.51 22.23
CA VAL A 27 -0.46 -4.68 21.35
C VAL A 27 -0.09 -3.38 22.05
N ALA A 28 1.06 -2.81 21.69
CA ALA A 28 1.53 -1.57 22.30
C ALA A 28 0.65 -0.38 21.88
N ASN A 29 0.54 0.65 22.73
CA ASN A 29 -0.22 1.86 22.40
C ASN A 29 0.24 2.54 21.09
N SER A 30 1.53 2.46 20.77
CA SER A 30 2.07 2.95 19.50
C SER A 30 1.56 2.13 18.30
N GLU A 31 1.44 0.81 18.46
CA GLU A 31 0.92 -0.11 17.43
C GLU A 31 -0.58 0.12 17.19
N CYS A 32 -1.36 0.38 18.24
CA CYS A 32 -2.77 0.76 18.10
C CYS A 32 -2.94 2.05 17.30
N LYS A 33 -2.13 3.08 17.57
CA LYS A 33 -2.17 4.34 16.79
C LYS A 33 -1.83 4.13 15.31
N VAL A 34 -0.86 3.27 15.01
CA VAL A 34 -0.51 2.91 13.63
C VAL A 34 -1.65 2.14 12.97
N TYR A 35 -2.26 1.19 13.69
CA TYR A 35 -3.41 0.45 13.21
C TYR A 35 -4.59 1.37 12.86
N ASP A 36 -4.95 2.29 13.74
CA ASP A 36 -6.02 3.27 13.53
C ASP A 36 -5.74 4.16 12.30
N TYR A 37 -4.49 4.61 12.15
CA TYR A 37 -4.06 5.37 10.98
C TYR A 37 -4.22 4.57 9.68
N LEU A 38 -3.80 3.30 9.67
CA LEU A 38 -3.88 2.42 8.49
C LEU A 38 -5.32 2.05 8.13
N LEU A 39 -6.22 1.93 9.12
CA LEU A 39 -7.65 1.68 8.89
C LEU A 39 -8.34 2.83 8.14
N GLN A 40 -7.86 4.07 8.27
CA GLN A 40 -8.42 5.23 7.57
C GLN A 40 -7.88 5.39 6.14
N ARG A 41 -6.91 4.56 5.73
CA ARG A 41 -6.26 4.64 4.41
C ARG A 41 -6.70 3.51 3.47
N ALA A 42 -6.22 3.58 2.24
CA ALA A 42 -6.46 2.59 1.20
C ALA A 42 -6.09 1.16 1.61
N ALA A 43 -5.12 0.99 2.52
CA ALA A 43 -4.67 -0.30 3.04
C ALA A 43 -5.80 -1.12 3.69
N CYS A 44 -6.81 -0.48 4.28
CA CYS A 44 -7.94 -1.17 4.91
C CYS A 44 -8.79 -1.99 3.93
N ASN A 45 -8.91 -1.50 2.69
CA ASN A 45 -9.82 -2.06 1.68
C ASN A 45 -9.08 -2.78 0.54
N GLN A 46 -7.75 -2.91 0.65
CA GLN A 46 -6.95 -3.70 -0.27
C GLN A 46 -6.95 -5.17 0.12
N THR A 47 -6.86 -6.05 -0.87
CA THR A 47 -6.62 -7.48 -0.66
C THR A 47 -5.29 -7.88 -1.28
N ARG A 48 -4.77 -9.04 -0.86
CA ARG A 48 -3.50 -9.55 -1.36
C ARG A 48 -3.56 -9.77 -2.89
N GLU A 49 -4.69 -10.24 -3.39
CA GLU A 49 -4.93 -10.50 -4.81
C GLU A 49 -4.87 -9.22 -5.64
N VAL A 50 -5.42 -8.11 -5.12
CA VAL A 50 -5.37 -6.80 -5.80
C VAL A 50 -3.92 -6.31 -5.89
N ILE A 51 -3.13 -6.46 -4.83
CA ILE A 51 -1.73 -6.05 -4.81
C ILE A 51 -0.90 -6.92 -5.77
N GLU A 52 -1.12 -8.23 -5.78
CA GLU A 52 -0.44 -9.16 -6.68
C GLU A 52 -0.80 -8.92 -8.14
N SER A 53 -2.08 -8.69 -8.45
CA SER A 53 -2.53 -8.36 -9.81
C SER A 53 -1.92 -7.04 -10.31
N PHE A 54 -1.76 -6.04 -9.44
CA PHE A 54 -1.04 -4.81 -9.77
C PHE A 54 0.44 -5.06 -10.05
N LYS A 55 1.13 -5.82 -9.18
CA LYS A 55 2.55 -6.20 -9.40
C LYS A 55 2.72 -6.91 -10.74
N ARG A 56 1.82 -7.84 -11.09
CA ARG A 56 1.85 -8.54 -12.38
C ARG A 56 1.70 -7.59 -13.57
N ARG A 57 0.69 -6.71 -13.55
CA ARG A 57 0.49 -5.70 -14.59
C ARG A 57 1.69 -4.77 -14.74
N TYR A 58 2.32 -4.37 -13.63
CA TYR A 58 3.53 -3.57 -13.66
C TYR A 58 4.72 -4.32 -14.28
N GLU A 59 4.89 -5.61 -13.96
CA GLU A 59 5.94 -6.45 -14.56
C GLU A 59 5.77 -6.61 -16.07
N GLU A 60 4.52 -6.72 -16.55
CA GLU A 60 4.20 -6.69 -17.98
C GLU A 60 4.49 -5.32 -18.59
N PHE A 61 4.08 -4.23 -17.93
CA PHE A 61 4.30 -2.87 -18.39
C PHE A 61 5.79 -2.49 -18.52
N LYS A 62 6.64 -3.00 -17.62
CA LYS A 62 8.09 -2.75 -17.69
C LYS A 62 8.78 -3.58 -18.78
N LYS A 63 8.16 -4.68 -19.24
CA LYS A 63 8.76 -5.62 -20.18
C LYS A 63 9.07 -4.89 -21.50
N GLY A 64 10.33 -4.91 -21.92
CA GLY A 64 10.78 -4.29 -23.16
C GLY A 64 11.07 -2.78 -23.10
N ASN A 65 11.02 -2.14 -21.92
CA ASN A 65 11.41 -0.73 -21.79
C ASN A 65 12.03 -0.42 -20.42
N GLU A 66 13.37 -0.38 -20.38
CA GLU A 66 14.13 -0.15 -19.15
C GLU A 66 13.85 1.22 -18.51
N LYS A 67 13.42 2.22 -19.29
CA LYS A 67 13.06 3.56 -18.77
C LYS A 67 11.77 3.55 -17.95
N ARG A 68 10.94 2.51 -18.07
CA ARG A 68 9.66 2.35 -17.34
C ARG A 68 9.82 1.68 -15.98
N LYS A 69 11.04 1.31 -15.59
CA LYS A 69 11.33 0.72 -14.29
C LYS A 69 11.13 1.75 -13.17
N LEU A 70 10.10 1.54 -12.37
CA LEU A 70 9.92 2.20 -11.09
C LEU A 70 10.92 1.69 -10.06
N THR A 71 11.34 2.60 -9.20
CA THR A 71 12.06 2.26 -7.98
C THR A 71 11.15 1.49 -7.02
N LYS A 72 11.75 0.75 -6.08
CA LYS A 72 11.01 0.05 -5.03
C LYS A 72 10.16 1.02 -4.20
N ALA A 73 10.63 2.25 -3.99
CA ALA A 73 9.92 3.28 -3.23
C ALA A 73 8.70 3.82 -4.00
N GLU A 74 8.81 4.07 -5.30
CA GLU A 74 7.67 4.50 -6.12
C GLU A 74 6.58 3.44 -6.17
N LEU A 75 6.95 2.17 -6.37
CA LEU A 75 6.00 1.06 -6.38
C LEU A 75 5.27 0.94 -5.03
N LEU A 76 6.00 1.12 -3.93
CA LEU A 76 5.45 1.11 -2.58
C LEU A 76 4.46 2.26 -2.36
N ASN A 77 4.84 3.48 -2.79
CA ASN A 77 4.00 4.66 -2.66
C ASN A 77 2.69 4.52 -3.46
N ILE A 78 2.76 3.97 -4.68
CA ILE A 78 1.56 3.72 -5.50
C ILE A 78 0.65 2.71 -4.81
N ILE A 79 1.19 1.63 -4.24
CA ILE A 79 0.39 0.63 -3.50
C ILE A 79 -0.26 1.26 -2.27
N ASN A 80 0.49 2.03 -1.48
CA ASN A 80 0.00 2.61 -0.21
C ASN A 80 -1.00 3.75 -0.41
N PHE A 81 -0.77 4.64 -1.38
CA PHE A 81 -1.68 5.76 -1.65
C PHE A 81 -2.86 5.38 -2.54
N ARG A 82 -2.71 4.35 -3.39
CA ARG A 82 -3.71 3.91 -4.35
C ARG A 82 -4.29 5.10 -5.15
N PRO A 83 -3.46 5.79 -5.95
CA PRO A 83 -3.94 6.91 -6.74
C PRO A 83 -5.07 6.46 -7.66
N SER A 84 -6.14 7.24 -7.68
CA SER A 84 -7.34 7.04 -8.49
C SER A 84 -7.42 8.00 -9.66
N SER A 85 -6.56 9.02 -9.67
CA SER A 85 -6.47 10.02 -10.71
C SER A 85 -5.02 10.22 -11.16
N HIS A 86 -4.85 10.74 -12.37
CA HIS A 86 -3.54 11.11 -12.89
C HIS A 86 -2.85 12.16 -12.00
N ALA A 87 -3.60 13.13 -11.46
CA ALA A 87 -3.06 14.15 -10.57
C ALA A 87 -2.46 13.54 -9.28
N GLU A 88 -3.15 12.57 -8.68
CA GLU A 88 -2.63 11.83 -7.52
C GLU A 88 -1.41 11.02 -7.91
N LEU A 89 -1.42 10.37 -9.07
CA LEU A 89 -0.28 9.58 -9.56
C LEU A 89 0.98 10.45 -9.73
N TYR A 90 0.83 11.67 -10.25
CA TYR A 90 1.93 12.64 -10.35
C TYR A 90 2.46 13.10 -8.99
N ALA A 91 1.59 13.19 -7.98
CA ALA A 91 1.98 13.54 -6.62
C ALA A 91 2.83 12.44 -5.95
N VAL A 92 2.59 11.16 -6.28
CA VAL A 92 3.36 10.03 -5.73
C VAL A 92 4.53 9.56 -6.61
N SER A 93 4.53 9.88 -7.91
CA SER A 93 5.65 9.60 -8.81
C SER A 93 5.84 10.72 -9.83
N SER A 94 7.06 11.26 -9.87
CA SER A 94 7.43 12.33 -10.81
C SER A 94 7.67 11.84 -12.25
N ARG A 95 7.40 10.56 -12.56
CA ARG A 95 7.68 9.96 -13.87
C ARG A 95 6.42 9.88 -14.75
N PHE A 96 6.44 10.63 -15.85
CA PHE A 96 5.35 10.76 -16.83
C PHE A 96 4.85 9.46 -17.49
N PHE A 97 5.62 8.36 -17.43
CA PHE A 97 5.27 7.13 -18.16
C PHE A 97 4.12 6.32 -17.54
N LEU A 98 3.66 6.64 -16.32
CA LEU A 98 2.69 5.82 -15.60
C LEU A 98 1.22 5.98 -16.04
N LEU A 99 0.94 6.89 -16.97
CA LEU A 99 -0.41 7.17 -17.52
C LEU A 99 -1.09 5.96 -18.21
N SER A 100 -0.37 4.85 -18.43
CA SER A 100 -0.88 3.66 -19.16
C SER A 100 -1.12 2.43 -18.29
N ILE A 101 -0.96 2.53 -16.96
CA ILE A 101 -1.06 1.38 -16.03
C ILE A 101 -2.44 1.28 -15.35
N PHE A 102 -3.15 2.40 -15.22
CA PHE A 102 -4.46 2.48 -14.54
C PHE A 102 -5.61 2.30 -15.51
#